data_AF-A0AAD9LFU4-F1
#
_entry.id   AF-A0AAD9LFU4-F1
#
_cell.length_a   1.000
_cell.length_b   1.000
_cell.length_c   1.000
_cell.angle_alpha   90.00
_cell.angle_beta   90.00
_cell.angle_gamma   90.00
#
_symmetry.space_group_name_H-M   'P 1'
#
loop_
_entity.id
_entity.type
_entity.pdbx_description
1 polymer ?
#
loop_
_entity_poly.entity_id
_entity_poly.type
_entity_poly.pdbx_seq_one_letter_code
_entity_poly.pdbx_strand_id
1 'polypeptide(L)'
;MDIMQLELDGSVYDTPTDEPVVYHVFEFFKAELLTDDDAALEALTHIDIVTQQLGPEECGTLLVPFLTEAQAGMSMSLLAVIVEVWYTLSKISNTESYIVGIFRGLEFFLSQEDPVIRIKGIDFVVKIVDDLKCSDASYDVIDVVVLPMLKRMAEKAISACVLIPRIYSDASEIAQGELRECYKQLWESNLMIVRLEVARNLEKLLAIMHIEHSVSMFWLVLKNMSVDIQEDIRAHCVGACLAFAKRCSLEQNLSFSYPVIVAAACDSSWRVRAAVAREYHKIYEAFGKEQLCEQLFEAHLNVLSDSNDVVQETAMASFLKCCHALSANTVERYITFFESQIPLSSVKIRQDICDILANFAANMPKDRMKNLIYPIMLSLMGDQSVTVRLWYVFYAVTLTACSVLNNIELVCDRKDFEADMAAKVAETVEMVLKGTRWHHRLRLAEKTTALFHHFGFNIFEKHFGRMLFKLLTDSVWKVRNTVVFSIEHICADRKATWMSDTILTELLKMYIEPRNSKYIDRDRLPLSYSLKIVIIQALVAVSKTLDLDVVLAQVVPILITATKDSVANVRFVAVKAICNIFQIYKDEDPEAFLRLRCTLLKLKQDPDIDVRYYTQMALITYEAYFDT
;
A
#
# COMPACT_ATOMS: atom_id res chain seq x y z
N MET A 1 88.59 -42.48 -4.89
CA MET A 1 88.76 -42.63 -3.44
C MET A 1 87.52 -43.33 -2.92
N ASP A 2 87.69 -44.63 -2.69
CA ASP A 2 86.92 -45.59 -1.87
C ASP A 2 85.39 -45.69 -2.09
N ILE A 3 84.85 -46.63 -2.89
CA ILE A 3 84.69 -48.11 -2.76
C ILE A 3 83.37 -48.51 -2.02
N MET A 4 82.42 -49.05 -2.81
CA MET A 4 81.40 -50.12 -2.59
C MET A 4 80.32 -49.93 -1.49
N GLN A 5 79.04 -50.36 -1.57
CA GLN A 5 78.33 -51.52 -2.20
C GLN A 5 76.79 -51.21 -2.12
N LEU A 6 75.99 -51.24 -3.20
CA LEU A 6 75.09 -52.31 -3.72
C LEU A 6 73.97 -52.88 -2.79
N GLU A 7 72.73 -52.56 -3.19
CA GLU A 7 71.52 -53.42 -3.39
C GLU A 7 70.68 -54.09 -2.26
N LEU A 8 69.37 -53.80 -2.36
CA LEU A 8 68.16 -54.66 -2.35
C LEU A 8 67.60 -55.33 -1.07
N ASP A 9 66.26 -55.25 -1.04
CA ASP A 9 65.26 -56.20 -0.55
C ASP A 9 64.68 -56.08 0.87
N GLY A 10 63.34 -56.18 0.95
CA GLY A 10 62.62 -56.33 2.21
C GLY A 10 61.18 -55.82 2.21
N SER A 11 60.27 -56.58 1.60
CA SER A 11 58.83 -56.50 1.84
C SER A 11 58.51 -56.48 3.34
N VAL A 12 57.76 -55.49 3.81
CA VAL A 12 57.04 -55.58 5.08
C VAL A 12 55.58 -55.27 4.80
N TYR A 13 54.75 -56.28 5.06
CA TYR A 13 53.30 -56.22 5.08
C TYR A 13 52.85 -55.13 6.07
N ASP A 14 52.21 -54.07 5.58
CA ASP A 14 51.38 -53.19 6.41
C ASP A 14 50.07 -53.94 6.70
N THR A 15 49.98 -54.52 7.88
CA THR A 15 48.70 -54.89 8.49
C THR A 15 47.97 -53.62 8.92
N PRO A 16 46.70 -53.39 8.54
CA PRO A 16 45.93 -52.27 9.05
C PRO A 16 45.67 -52.50 10.54
N THR A 17 46.13 -51.56 11.36
CA THR A 17 45.79 -51.49 12.78
C THR A 17 44.32 -51.07 12.92
N ASP A 18 43.50 -51.98 13.45
CA ASP A 18 42.09 -51.84 13.78
C ASP A 18 41.89 -50.96 15.06
N GLU A 19 42.50 -49.76 15.10
CA GLU A 19 42.17 -48.76 16.11
C GLU A 19 40.94 -47.96 15.64
N PRO A 20 39.87 -47.84 16.45
CA PRO A 20 38.71 -47.05 16.06
C PRO A 20 39.11 -45.58 15.92
N VAL A 21 38.89 -45.01 14.73
CA VAL A 21 39.13 -43.58 14.47
C VAL A 21 38.22 -42.75 15.39
N VAL A 22 38.82 -42.00 16.32
CA VAL A 22 38.09 -41.12 17.26
C VAL A 22 38.04 -39.70 16.69
N TYR A 23 36.84 -39.24 16.36
CA TYR A 23 36.59 -37.89 15.87
C TYR A 23 36.38 -36.92 17.03
N HIS A 24 37.47 -36.39 17.61
CA HIS A 24 37.40 -35.56 18.82
C HIS A 24 36.46 -34.34 18.75
N VAL A 25 36.36 -33.64 17.61
CA VAL A 25 35.44 -32.48 17.49
C VAL A 25 33.99 -32.95 17.43
N PHE A 26 33.72 -34.08 16.77
CA PHE A 26 32.37 -34.67 16.75
C PHE A 26 31.94 -35.16 18.13
N GLU A 27 32.84 -35.81 18.90
CA GLU A 27 32.54 -36.21 20.28
C GLU A 27 32.27 -34.99 21.19
N PHE A 28 33.05 -33.92 21.03
CA PHE A 28 32.83 -32.67 21.75
C PHE A 28 31.48 -32.02 21.37
N PHE A 29 31.18 -31.94 20.08
CA PHE A 29 29.90 -31.45 19.57
C PHE A 29 28.71 -32.22 20.16
N LYS A 30 28.79 -33.56 20.20
CA LYS A 30 27.74 -34.39 20.82
C LYS A 30 27.55 -34.05 22.31
N ALA A 31 28.64 -33.85 23.04
CA ALA A 31 28.58 -33.52 24.46
C ALA A 31 27.93 -32.14 24.68
N GLU A 32 28.32 -31.11 23.92
CA GLU A 32 27.72 -29.78 24.02
C GLU A 32 26.23 -29.78 23.67
N LEU A 33 25.86 -30.47 22.58
CA LEU A 33 24.47 -30.54 22.12
C LEU A 33 23.52 -31.18 23.14
N LEU A 34 24.05 -32.03 24.02
CA LEU A 34 23.27 -32.75 25.04
C LEU A 34 23.35 -32.10 26.44
N THR A 35 24.07 -30.98 26.59
CA THR A 35 24.30 -30.35 27.91
C THR A 35 23.14 -29.46 28.35
N ASP A 36 22.94 -28.32 27.67
CA ASP A 36 21.84 -27.37 27.88
C ASP A 36 21.54 -26.58 26.60
N ASP A 37 20.45 -25.79 26.60
CA ASP A 37 19.99 -25.08 25.41
C ASP A 37 20.99 -24.03 24.90
N ASP A 38 21.77 -23.37 25.78
CA ASP A 38 22.73 -22.35 25.38
C ASP A 38 23.96 -22.99 24.72
N ALA A 39 24.47 -24.09 25.31
CA ALA A 39 25.55 -24.88 24.75
C ALA A 39 25.14 -25.54 23.42
N ALA A 40 23.92 -26.07 23.35
CA ALA A 40 23.39 -26.66 22.12
C ALA A 40 23.23 -25.61 21.01
N LEU A 41 22.79 -24.40 21.36
CA LEU A 41 22.69 -23.30 20.41
C LEU A 41 24.07 -22.95 19.83
N GLU A 42 25.07 -22.74 20.68
CA GLU A 42 26.44 -22.43 20.25
C GLU A 42 27.00 -23.55 19.37
N ALA A 43 26.84 -24.82 19.79
CA ALA A 43 27.28 -25.97 19.01
C ALA A 43 26.64 -26.01 17.61
N LEU A 44 25.33 -25.79 17.50
CA LEU A 44 24.63 -25.76 16.21
C LEU A 44 25.08 -24.62 15.31
N THR A 45 25.49 -23.47 15.87
CA THR A 45 25.98 -22.34 15.07
C THR A 45 27.33 -22.60 14.42
N HIS A 46 28.15 -23.49 14.99
CA HIS A 46 29.48 -23.87 14.48
C HIS A 46 29.49 -25.27 13.84
N ILE A 47 28.35 -25.72 13.31
CA ILE A 47 28.23 -27.02 12.65
C ILE A 47 29.18 -27.16 11.45
N ASP A 48 29.53 -26.06 10.80
CA ASP A 48 30.45 -26.01 9.68
C ASP A 48 31.82 -26.58 10.04
N ILE A 49 32.35 -26.28 11.23
CA ILE A 49 33.62 -26.81 11.74
C ILE A 49 33.57 -28.34 11.83
N VAL A 50 32.46 -28.88 12.38
CA VAL A 50 32.26 -30.33 12.51
C VAL A 50 32.19 -30.99 11.13
N THR A 51 31.47 -30.38 10.20
CA THR A 51 31.30 -30.94 8.85
C THR A 51 32.58 -30.94 8.04
N GLN A 52 33.42 -29.90 8.19
CA GLN A 52 34.73 -29.81 7.54
C GLN A 52 35.70 -30.88 8.06
N GLN A 53 35.63 -31.23 9.34
CA GLN A 53 36.51 -32.25 9.91
C GLN A 53 36.08 -33.67 9.56
N LEU A 54 34.77 -33.95 9.59
CA LEU A 54 34.24 -35.28 9.29
C LEU A 54 34.35 -35.60 7.80
N GLY A 55 34.02 -34.64 6.93
CA GLY A 55 33.88 -34.90 5.50
C GLY A 55 32.55 -35.57 5.12
N PRO A 56 32.25 -35.70 3.82
CA PRO A 56 30.90 -36.06 3.35
C PRO A 56 30.39 -37.44 3.78
N GLU A 57 31.25 -38.46 3.79
CA GLU A 57 30.87 -39.84 4.09
C GLU A 57 30.55 -40.03 5.58
N GLU A 58 31.40 -39.50 6.45
CA GLU A 58 31.26 -39.51 7.90
C GLU A 58 30.11 -38.59 8.35
N CYS A 59 29.89 -37.46 7.68
CA CYS A 59 28.69 -36.65 7.92
C CYS A 59 27.41 -37.47 7.68
N GLY A 60 27.37 -38.27 6.62
CA GLY A 60 26.22 -39.09 6.28
C GLY A 60 26.00 -40.27 7.22
N THR A 61 27.07 -40.89 7.70
CA THR A 61 27.01 -42.11 8.52
C THR A 61 26.96 -41.85 10.03
N LEU A 62 27.49 -40.71 10.49
CA LEU A 62 27.57 -40.36 11.92
C LEU A 62 26.74 -39.14 12.27
N LEU A 63 26.99 -37.99 11.64
CA LEU A 63 26.41 -36.70 12.03
C LEU A 63 24.91 -36.61 11.73
N VAL A 64 24.50 -36.96 10.51
CA VAL A 64 23.10 -36.92 10.07
C VAL A 64 22.21 -37.84 10.92
N PRO A 65 22.56 -39.11 11.16
CA PRO A 65 21.79 -39.97 12.06
C PRO A 65 21.71 -39.41 13.49
N PHE A 66 22.83 -38.93 14.04
CA PHE A 66 22.85 -38.33 15.38
C PHE A 66 21.90 -37.13 15.51
N LEU A 67 21.96 -36.17 14.57
CA LEU A 67 21.07 -35.00 14.59
C LEU A 67 19.60 -35.38 14.38
N THR A 68 19.33 -36.40 13.56
CA THR A 68 17.97 -36.91 13.34
C THR A 68 17.35 -37.44 14.63
N GLU A 69 18.15 -38.07 15.49
CA GLU A 69 17.70 -38.56 16.79
C GLU A 69 17.63 -37.44 17.83
N ALA A 70 18.67 -36.61 17.92
CA ALA A 70 18.79 -35.55 18.92
C ALA A 70 17.67 -34.49 18.82
N GLN A 71 17.25 -34.13 17.60
CA GLN A 71 16.23 -33.11 17.38
C GLN A 71 14.88 -33.42 18.03
N ALA A 72 14.55 -34.70 18.28
CA ALA A 72 13.28 -35.07 18.90
C ALA A 72 13.16 -34.59 20.35
N GLY A 73 14.28 -34.36 21.05
CA GLY A 73 14.33 -33.86 22.42
C GLY A 73 14.59 -32.36 22.55
N MET A 74 14.75 -31.63 21.44
CA MET A 74 15.12 -30.23 21.46
C MET A 74 13.97 -29.29 21.80
N SER A 75 14.28 -28.16 22.45
CA SER A 75 13.32 -27.09 22.70
C SER A 75 12.91 -26.38 21.40
N MET A 76 11.77 -25.68 21.41
CA MET A 76 11.28 -24.93 20.24
C MET A 76 12.29 -23.90 19.73
N SER A 77 13.10 -23.32 20.62
CA SER A 77 14.12 -22.35 20.25
C SER A 77 15.26 -23.00 19.45
N LEU A 78 15.71 -24.18 19.87
CA LEU A 78 16.69 -24.99 19.17
C LEU A 78 16.14 -25.54 17.85
N LEU A 79 14.89 -25.99 17.82
CA LEU A 79 14.22 -26.43 16.59
C LEU A 79 14.19 -25.34 15.51
N ALA A 80 14.06 -24.07 15.91
CA ALA A 80 14.10 -22.94 14.98
C ALA A 80 15.48 -22.71 14.34
N VAL A 81 16.55 -23.25 14.93
CA VAL A 81 17.95 -23.13 14.50
C VAL A 81 18.44 -24.38 13.76
N ILE A 82 18.22 -25.57 14.32
CA ILE A 82 18.66 -26.83 13.69
C ILE A 82 18.00 -27.07 12.32
N VAL A 83 16.81 -26.52 12.06
CA VAL A 83 16.22 -26.57 10.71
C VAL A 83 17.10 -25.89 9.65
N GLU A 84 17.85 -24.87 10.03
CA GLU A 84 18.82 -24.16 9.17
C GLU A 84 20.13 -24.97 9.04
N VAL A 85 20.48 -25.72 10.07
CA VAL A 85 21.58 -26.70 10.03
C VAL A 85 21.28 -27.78 8.99
N TRP A 86 20.06 -28.30 8.91
CA TRP A 86 19.69 -29.27 7.88
C TRP A 86 19.90 -28.76 6.44
N TYR A 87 19.64 -27.47 6.21
CA TYR A 87 19.94 -26.83 4.94
C TYR A 87 21.46 -26.77 4.68
N THR A 88 22.24 -26.39 5.68
CA THR A 88 23.71 -26.38 5.58
C THR A 88 24.26 -27.76 5.27
N LEU A 89 23.77 -28.80 5.95
CA LEU A 89 24.17 -30.18 5.72
C LEU A 89 23.81 -30.69 4.32
N SER A 90 22.69 -30.24 3.75
CA SER A 90 22.28 -30.59 2.38
C SER A 90 23.30 -30.15 1.31
N LYS A 91 24.15 -29.16 1.61
CA LYS A 91 25.16 -28.63 0.68
C LYS A 91 26.46 -29.44 0.63
N ILE A 92 26.63 -30.41 1.51
CA ILE A 92 27.88 -31.18 1.64
C ILE A 92 27.99 -32.26 0.56
N SER A 93 26.88 -32.94 0.27
CA SER A 93 26.84 -34.04 -0.71
C SER A 93 25.48 -34.13 -1.39
N ASN A 94 25.50 -34.34 -2.70
CA ASN A 94 24.31 -34.55 -3.53
C ASN A 94 24.05 -36.02 -3.82
N THR A 95 24.70 -36.95 -3.12
CA THR A 95 24.43 -38.40 -3.29
C THR A 95 23.04 -38.74 -2.76
N GLU A 96 22.32 -39.62 -3.47
CA GLU A 96 20.94 -40.00 -3.15
C GLU A 96 20.77 -40.44 -1.69
N SER A 97 21.60 -41.37 -1.20
CA SER A 97 21.51 -41.89 0.17
C SER A 97 21.68 -40.81 1.23
N TYR A 98 22.61 -39.88 1.02
CA TYR A 98 22.86 -38.75 1.91
C TYR A 98 21.66 -37.80 1.95
N ILE A 99 21.14 -37.40 0.77
CA ILE A 99 19.98 -36.51 0.68
C ILE A 99 18.72 -37.16 1.26
N VAL A 100 18.52 -38.48 1.07
CA VAL A 100 17.45 -39.21 1.75
C VAL A 100 17.58 -39.06 3.25
N GLY A 101 18.79 -39.18 3.82
CA GLY A 101 19.07 -38.93 5.24
C GLY A 101 18.68 -37.51 5.69
N ILE A 102 19.07 -36.48 4.93
CA ILE A 102 18.67 -35.09 5.21
C ILE A 102 17.15 -34.94 5.24
N PHE A 103 16.45 -35.50 4.26
CA PHE A 103 14.99 -35.42 4.20
C PHE A 103 14.31 -36.21 5.33
N ARG A 104 14.91 -37.30 5.82
CA ARG A 104 14.44 -37.98 7.05
C ARG A 104 14.53 -37.07 8.28
N GLY A 105 15.59 -36.27 8.38
CA GLY A 105 15.69 -35.21 9.38
C GLY A 105 14.58 -34.18 9.23
N LEU A 106 14.36 -33.69 8.00
CA LEU A 106 13.35 -32.67 7.69
C LEU A 106 11.90 -33.15 7.88
N GLU A 107 11.62 -34.44 7.69
CA GLU A 107 10.30 -35.06 7.95
C GLU A 107 9.79 -34.70 9.37
N PHE A 108 10.69 -34.61 10.36
CA PHE A 108 10.33 -34.21 11.73
C PHE A 108 9.74 -32.79 11.79
N PHE A 109 10.34 -31.81 11.11
CA PHE A 109 9.87 -30.41 11.12
C PHE A 109 8.54 -30.25 10.41
N LEU A 110 8.36 -30.96 9.29
CA LEU A 110 7.09 -30.96 8.56
C LEU A 110 5.93 -31.55 9.39
N SER A 111 6.24 -32.24 10.48
CA SER A 111 5.28 -32.90 11.35
C SER A 111 4.91 -32.10 12.61
N GLN A 112 5.63 -31.02 12.90
CA GLN A 112 5.48 -30.29 14.16
C GLN A 112 4.11 -29.65 14.28
N GLU A 113 3.58 -29.48 15.49
CA GLU A 113 2.30 -28.79 15.70
C GLU A 113 2.41 -27.28 15.51
N ASP A 114 3.59 -26.71 15.74
CA ASP A 114 3.86 -25.29 15.55
C ASP A 114 3.93 -24.92 14.06
N PRO A 115 3.07 -24.00 13.57
CA PRO A 115 3.07 -23.60 12.17
C PRO A 115 4.37 -22.90 11.72
N VAL A 116 5.05 -22.17 12.59
CA VAL A 116 6.28 -21.44 12.27
C VAL A 116 7.39 -22.43 11.93
N ILE A 117 7.54 -23.48 12.75
CA ILE A 117 8.53 -24.54 12.51
C ILE A 117 8.19 -25.33 11.25
N ARG A 118 6.92 -25.71 11.06
CA ARG A 118 6.49 -26.42 9.83
C ARG A 118 6.78 -25.61 8.58
N ILE A 119 6.43 -24.31 8.56
CA ILE A 119 6.63 -23.44 7.41
C ILE A 119 8.13 -23.30 7.09
N LYS A 120 8.99 -23.11 8.10
CA LYS A 120 10.44 -23.12 7.90
C LYS A 120 10.92 -24.44 7.27
N GLY A 121 10.45 -25.59 7.77
CA GLY A 121 10.77 -26.89 7.21
C GLY A 121 10.36 -27.03 5.74
N ILE A 122 9.15 -26.58 5.39
CA ILE A 122 8.65 -26.57 4.00
C ILE A 122 9.53 -25.70 3.11
N ASP A 123 9.88 -24.50 3.56
CA ASP A 123 10.70 -23.56 2.78
C ASP A 123 12.10 -24.14 2.51
N PHE A 124 12.71 -24.83 3.48
CA PHE A 124 13.99 -25.50 3.26
C PHE A 124 13.90 -26.72 2.36
N VAL A 125 12.84 -27.53 2.48
CA VAL A 125 12.60 -28.61 1.52
C VAL A 125 12.54 -28.07 0.09
N VAL A 126 11.80 -27.00 -0.15
CA VAL A 126 11.70 -26.38 -1.49
C VAL A 126 13.07 -25.87 -1.94
N LYS A 127 13.82 -25.15 -1.09
CA LYS A 127 15.18 -24.67 -1.43
C LYS A 127 16.12 -25.81 -1.79
N ILE A 128 16.11 -26.92 -1.04
CA ILE A 128 17.00 -28.07 -1.31
C ILE A 128 16.62 -28.72 -2.64
N VAL A 129 15.32 -28.83 -2.94
CA VAL A 129 14.85 -29.31 -4.25
C VAL A 129 15.38 -28.43 -5.37
N ASP A 130 15.23 -27.10 -5.26
CA ASP A 130 15.72 -26.14 -6.25
C ASP A 130 17.24 -26.23 -6.44
N ASP A 131 17.99 -26.35 -5.34
CA ASP A 131 19.44 -26.44 -5.34
C ASP A 131 19.94 -27.73 -6.04
N LEU A 132 19.29 -28.87 -5.78
CA LEU A 132 19.67 -30.16 -6.36
C LEU A 132 19.34 -30.22 -7.86
N LYS A 133 18.26 -29.56 -8.30
CA LYS A 133 17.92 -29.44 -9.72
C LYS A 133 18.97 -28.68 -10.52
N CYS A 134 19.61 -27.70 -9.90
CA CYS A 134 20.70 -26.93 -10.52
C CYS A 134 22.07 -27.60 -10.37
N SER A 135 22.14 -28.82 -9.82
CA SER A 135 23.38 -29.54 -9.56
C SER A 135 23.58 -30.73 -10.51
N ASP A 136 24.76 -31.36 -10.47
CA ASP A 136 25.10 -32.55 -11.26
C ASP A 136 24.49 -33.86 -10.69
N ALA A 137 23.40 -33.79 -9.93
CA ALA A 137 22.75 -34.96 -9.35
C ALA A 137 22.21 -35.90 -10.47
N SER A 138 22.49 -37.20 -10.34
CA SER A 138 22.14 -38.21 -11.35
C SER A 138 20.70 -38.76 -11.24
N TYR A 139 19.88 -38.19 -10.37
CA TYR A 139 18.53 -38.66 -10.05
C TYR A 139 17.57 -37.48 -9.89
N ASP A 140 16.27 -37.74 -10.08
CA ASP A 140 15.23 -36.76 -9.80
C ASP A 140 14.88 -36.79 -8.30
N VAL A 141 15.22 -35.71 -7.59
CA VAL A 141 15.00 -35.59 -6.15
C VAL A 141 13.51 -35.69 -5.78
N ILE A 142 12.60 -35.23 -6.64
CA ILE A 142 11.17 -35.27 -6.33
C ILE A 142 10.69 -36.71 -6.40
N ASP A 143 11.05 -37.43 -7.45
CA ASP A 143 10.60 -38.81 -7.69
C ASP A 143 11.17 -39.77 -6.63
N VAL A 144 12.45 -39.61 -6.29
CA VAL A 144 13.18 -40.56 -5.44
C VAL A 144 13.08 -40.23 -3.95
N VAL A 145 13.02 -38.94 -3.59
CA VAL A 145 13.11 -38.51 -2.19
C VAL A 145 11.78 -37.92 -1.70
N VAL A 146 11.29 -36.88 -2.37
CA VAL A 146 10.16 -36.08 -1.88
C VAL A 146 8.83 -36.84 -1.95
N LEU A 147 8.58 -37.54 -3.05
CA LEU A 147 7.33 -38.25 -3.27
C LEU A 147 7.17 -39.47 -2.33
N PRO A 148 8.19 -40.32 -2.11
CA PRO A 148 8.15 -41.32 -1.06
C PRO A 148 7.97 -40.73 0.34
N MET A 149 8.60 -39.58 0.63
CA MET A 149 8.39 -38.86 1.89
C MET A 149 6.92 -38.46 2.05
N LEU A 150 6.33 -37.80 1.05
CA LEU A 150 4.93 -37.38 1.05
C LEU A 150 3.97 -38.56 1.25
N LYS A 151 4.21 -39.69 0.58
CA LYS A 151 3.41 -40.92 0.73
C LYS A 151 3.47 -41.48 2.16
N ARG A 152 4.64 -41.47 2.81
CA ARG A 152 4.77 -41.87 4.23
C ARG A 152 4.10 -40.89 5.17
N MET A 153 4.11 -39.61 4.82
CA MET A 153 3.50 -38.53 5.58
C MET A 153 1.98 -38.43 5.41
N ALA A 154 1.30 -39.44 4.85
CA ALA A 154 -0.16 -39.41 4.64
C ALA A 154 -0.96 -39.03 5.92
N GLU A 155 -0.42 -39.31 7.12
CA GLU A 155 -1.00 -38.90 8.42
C GLU A 155 -0.74 -37.42 8.80
N LYS A 156 0.30 -36.79 8.21
CA LYS A 156 0.80 -35.42 8.46
C LYS A 156 0.42 -34.47 7.32
N ALA A 157 -0.85 -34.52 6.98
CA ALA A 157 -1.43 -34.01 5.74
C ALA A 157 -1.30 -32.49 5.51
N ILE A 158 -1.11 -31.66 6.55
CA ILE A 158 -1.08 -30.20 6.44
C ILE A 158 0.14 -29.71 5.63
N SER A 159 1.34 -30.21 5.93
CA SER A 159 2.55 -29.80 5.21
C SER A 159 2.53 -30.22 3.75
N ALA A 160 1.93 -31.39 3.45
CA ALA A 160 1.72 -31.86 2.09
C ALA A 160 0.81 -30.92 1.27
N CYS A 161 -0.24 -30.36 1.88
CA CYS A 161 -1.14 -29.40 1.23
C CYS A 161 -0.40 -28.14 0.74
N VAL A 162 0.65 -27.73 1.43
CA VAL A 162 1.45 -26.54 1.08
C VAL A 162 2.61 -26.88 0.17
N LEU A 163 3.26 -28.03 0.39
CA LEU A 163 4.46 -28.44 -0.33
C LEU A 163 4.13 -28.83 -1.77
N ILE A 164 3.09 -29.64 -2.01
CA ILE A 164 2.77 -30.16 -3.34
C ILE A 164 2.63 -29.04 -4.39
N PRO A 165 1.84 -27.96 -4.17
CA PRO A 165 1.73 -26.89 -5.16
C PRO A 165 3.04 -26.14 -5.45
N ARG A 166 4.02 -26.17 -4.55
CA ARG A 166 5.32 -25.48 -4.72
C ARG A 166 6.33 -26.28 -5.53
N ILE A 167 6.26 -27.62 -5.47
CA ILE A 167 7.18 -28.51 -6.20
C ILE A 167 6.55 -29.11 -7.47
N TYR A 168 5.28 -28.79 -7.77
CA TYR A 168 4.52 -29.46 -8.81
C TYR A 168 5.08 -29.22 -10.22
N SER A 169 5.36 -27.96 -10.58
CA SER A 169 5.94 -27.58 -11.88
C SER A 169 7.27 -28.25 -12.16
N ASP A 170 7.89 -28.69 -11.09
CA ASP A 170 9.26 -29.08 -10.98
C ASP A 170 9.42 -30.60 -11.07
N ALA A 171 8.34 -31.34 -10.89
CA ALA A 171 8.29 -32.79 -10.92
C ALA A 171 8.21 -33.36 -12.34
N SER A 172 8.67 -34.59 -12.53
CA SER A 172 8.47 -35.37 -13.76
C SER A 172 6.98 -35.59 -14.05
N GLU A 173 6.59 -35.91 -15.28
CA GLU A 173 5.17 -36.16 -15.61
C GLU A 173 4.55 -37.29 -14.77
N ILE A 174 5.34 -38.31 -14.44
CA ILE A 174 4.92 -39.44 -13.61
C ILE A 174 4.67 -38.96 -12.18
N ALA A 175 5.63 -38.24 -11.58
CA ALA A 175 5.47 -37.70 -10.25
C ALA A 175 4.37 -36.65 -10.17
N GLN A 176 4.17 -35.81 -11.18
CA GLN A 176 3.01 -34.92 -11.26
C GLN A 176 1.69 -35.69 -11.19
N GLY A 177 1.61 -36.86 -11.82
CA GLY A 177 0.46 -37.77 -11.70
C GLY A 177 0.22 -38.22 -10.27
N GLU A 178 1.24 -38.72 -9.61
CA GLU A 178 1.14 -39.18 -8.22
C GLU A 178 0.86 -38.02 -7.23
N LEU A 179 1.47 -36.86 -7.43
CA LEU A 179 1.24 -35.66 -6.62
C LEU A 179 -0.22 -35.19 -6.71
N ARG A 180 -0.85 -35.27 -7.90
CA ARG A 180 -2.28 -34.97 -8.06
C ARG A 180 -3.16 -35.94 -7.27
N GLU A 181 -2.86 -37.24 -7.32
CA GLU A 181 -3.59 -38.25 -6.54
C GLU A 181 -3.41 -38.06 -5.03
N CYS A 182 -2.17 -37.81 -4.59
CA CYS A 182 -1.90 -37.47 -3.19
C CYS A 182 -2.71 -36.23 -2.77
N TYR A 183 -2.72 -35.16 -3.56
CA TYR A 183 -3.46 -33.94 -3.21
C TYR A 183 -4.97 -34.16 -3.15
N LYS A 184 -5.51 -35.01 -4.03
CA LYS A 184 -6.92 -35.41 -3.99
C LYS A 184 -7.26 -36.22 -2.74
N GLN A 185 -6.39 -37.14 -2.31
CA GLN A 185 -6.57 -37.89 -1.06
C GLN A 185 -6.57 -36.96 0.17
N LEU A 186 -5.79 -35.87 0.16
CA LEU A 186 -5.82 -34.86 1.24
C LEU A 186 -7.22 -34.22 1.36
N TRP A 187 -7.91 -33.98 0.24
CA TRP A 187 -9.29 -33.46 0.26
C TRP A 187 -10.29 -34.47 0.86
N GLU A 188 -10.08 -35.76 0.64
CA GLU A 188 -10.90 -36.84 1.17
C GLU A 188 -10.63 -37.12 2.67
N SER A 189 -9.69 -36.40 3.29
CA SER A 189 -9.39 -36.52 4.71
C SER A 189 -10.61 -36.21 5.59
N ASN A 190 -10.79 -37.03 6.63
CA ASN A 190 -11.80 -36.79 7.67
C ASN A 190 -11.47 -35.56 8.53
N LEU A 191 -10.20 -35.13 8.57
CA LEU A 191 -9.74 -34.02 9.39
C LEU A 191 -10.07 -32.68 8.74
N MET A 192 -10.87 -31.86 9.43
CA MET A 192 -11.29 -30.55 8.94
C MET A 192 -10.11 -29.63 8.63
N ILE A 193 -9.10 -29.61 9.49
CA ILE A 193 -7.91 -28.77 9.33
C ILE A 193 -7.14 -29.09 8.04
N VAL A 194 -7.17 -30.34 7.61
CA VAL A 194 -6.52 -30.78 6.37
C VAL A 194 -7.33 -30.29 5.17
N ARG A 195 -8.64 -30.52 5.15
CA ARG A 195 -9.50 -30.02 4.05
C ARG A 195 -9.45 -28.50 3.90
N LEU A 196 -9.36 -27.78 5.03
CA LEU A 196 -9.17 -26.33 5.02
C LEU A 196 -7.82 -25.93 4.40
N GLU A 197 -6.74 -26.66 4.71
CA GLU A 197 -5.43 -26.37 4.13
C GLU A 197 -5.34 -26.73 2.63
N VAL A 198 -6.04 -27.80 2.21
CA VAL A 198 -6.26 -28.10 0.79
C VAL A 198 -6.95 -26.93 0.10
N ALA A 199 -8.05 -26.44 0.68
CA ALA A 199 -8.83 -25.33 0.12
C ALA A 199 -7.99 -24.05 -0.03
N ARG A 200 -7.15 -23.73 0.97
CA ARG A 200 -6.25 -22.57 0.96
C ARG A 200 -5.20 -22.60 -0.15
N ASN A 201 -4.75 -23.78 -0.54
CA ASN A 201 -3.63 -23.92 -1.48
C ASN A 201 -4.05 -24.44 -2.86
N LEU A 202 -5.30 -24.88 -3.04
CA LEU A 202 -5.80 -25.42 -4.29
C LEU A 202 -5.72 -24.40 -5.44
N GLU A 203 -5.91 -23.10 -5.16
CA GLU A 203 -5.75 -22.02 -6.14
C GLU A 203 -4.37 -22.06 -6.82
N LYS A 204 -3.30 -22.26 -6.03
CA LYS A 204 -1.91 -22.29 -6.53
C LYS A 204 -1.69 -23.48 -7.46
N LEU A 205 -2.22 -24.65 -7.09
CA LEU A 205 -2.09 -25.87 -7.90
C LEU A 205 -2.91 -25.77 -9.21
N LEU A 206 -4.14 -25.26 -9.13
CA LEU A 206 -4.99 -25.06 -10.30
C LEU A 206 -4.44 -24.03 -11.28
N ALA A 207 -3.62 -23.08 -10.81
CA ALA A 207 -2.97 -22.10 -11.68
C ALA A 207 -1.91 -22.74 -12.60
N ILE A 208 -1.25 -23.82 -12.17
CA ILE A 208 -0.07 -24.39 -12.86
C ILE A 208 -0.31 -25.76 -13.51
N MET A 209 -1.28 -26.55 -13.04
CA MET A 209 -1.57 -27.91 -13.54
C MET A 209 -2.19 -27.95 -14.95
N HIS A 210 -1.96 -28.93 -15.83
CA HIS A 210 -2.66 -28.97 -17.13
C HIS A 210 -4.20 -28.96 -17.03
N ILE A 211 -4.90 -28.25 -17.93
CA ILE A 211 -6.36 -28.00 -17.81
C ILE A 211 -7.19 -29.28 -17.83
N GLU A 212 -6.81 -30.29 -18.61
CA GLU A 212 -7.50 -31.58 -18.68
C GLU A 212 -7.48 -32.30 -17.33
N HIS A 213 -6.39 -32.18 -16.57
CA HIS A 213 -6.29 -32.74 -15.22
C HIS A 213 -7.09 -31.92 -14.22
N SER A 214 -7.09 -30.59 -14.34
CA SER A 214 -7.94 -29.72 -13.51
C SER A 214 -9.42 -30.09 -13.66
N VAL A 215 -9.90 -30.30 -14.89
CA VAL A 215 -11.29 -30.65 -15.19
C VAL A 215 -11.62 -32.06 -14.69
N SER A 216 -10.79 -33.06 -15.03
CA SER A 216 -11.08 -34.46 -14.72
C SER A 216 -10.95 -34.80 -13.23
N MET A 217 -10.00 -34.18 -12.51
CA MET A 217 -9.69 -34.55 -11.12
C MET A 217 -10.23 -33.55 -10.09
N PHE A 218 -10.21 -32.25 -10.39
CA PHE A 218 -10.42 -31.21 -9.37
C PHE A 218 -11.71 -30.41 -9.53
N TRP A 219 -12.45 -30.54 -10.63
CA TRP A 219 -13.78 -29.93 -10.75
C TRP A 219 -14.74 -30.40 -9.66
N LEU A 220 -14.81 -31.71 -9.39
CA LEU A 220 -15.67 -32.24 -8.33
C LEU A 220 -15.21 -31.77 -6.94
N VAL A 221 -13.90 -31.62 -6.74
CA VAL A 221 -13.33 -31.04 -5.50
C VAL A 221 -13.82 -29.61 -5.32
N LEU A 222 -13.72 -28.75 -6.34
CA LEU A 222 -14.24 -27.38 -6.31
C LEU A 222 -15.74 -27.32 -6.03
N LYS A 223 -16.52 -28.19 -6.70
CA LYS A 223 -17.96 -28.27 -6.48
C LYS A 223 -18.28 -28.65 -5.03
N ASN A 224 -17.59 -29.64 -4.46
CA ASN A 224 -17.78 -30.04 -3.07
C ASN A 224 -17.35 -28.95 -2.09
N MET A 225 -16.24 -28.27 -2.37
CA MET A 225 -15.80 -27.10 -1.59
C MET A 225 -16.84 -25.97 -1.58
N SER A 226 -17.54 -25.73 -2.70
CA SER A 226 -18.53 -24.65 -2.81
C SER A 226 -19.78 -24.84 -1.94
N VAL A 227 -20.03 -26.06 -1.47
CA VAL A 227 -21.19 -26.41 -0.63
C VAL A 227 -20.77 -27.00 0.72
N ASP A 228 -19.50 -26.88 1.09
CA ASP A 228 -18.97 -27.40 2.35
C ASP A 228 -19.66 -26.72 3.55
N ILE A 229 -19.79 -27.45 4.66
CA ILE A 229 -20.41 -26.96 5.88
C ILE A 229 -19.58 -25.80 6.48
N GLN A 230 -18.26 -25.82 6.34
CA GLN A 230 -17.40 -24.74 6.81
C GLN A 230 -17.36 -23.57 5.84
N GLU A 231 -17.71 -22.38 6.35
CA GLU A 231 -17.68 -21.14 5.58
C GLU A 231 -16.28 -20.76 5.07
N ASP A 232 -15.20 -21.05 5.82
CA ASP A 232 -13.84 -20.74 5.38
C ASP A 232 -13.43 -21.55 4.14
N ILE A 233 -13.86 -22.82 4.06
CA ILE A 233 -13.63 -23.67 2.88
C ILE A 233 -14.38 -23.10 1.68
N ARG A 234 -15.66 -22.74 1.86
CA ARG A 234 -16.46 -22.10 0.81
C ARG A 234 -15.86 -20.76 0.36
N ALA A 235 -15.33 -19.97 1.29
CA ALA A 235 -14.67 -18.70 0.99
C ALA A 235 -13.38 -18.89 0.16
N HIS A 236 -12.54 -19.86 0.51
CA HIS A 236 -11.34 -20.19 -0.26
C HIS A 236 -11.65 -20.82 -1.64
N CYS A 237 -12.82 -21.44 -1.79
CA CYS A 237 -13.29 -21.95 -3.08
C CYS A 237 -13.40 -20.87 -4.15
N VAL A 238 -13.71 -19.62 -3.78
CA VAL A 238 -13.81 -18.51 -4.74
C VAL A 238 -12.49 -18.30 -5.49
N GLY A 239 -11.36 -18.17 -4.78
CA GLY A 239 -10.04 -17.99 -5.40
C GLY A 239 -9.64 -19.17 -6.27
N ALA A 240 -9.83 -20.39 -5.76
CA ALA A 240 -9.54 -21.62 -6.51
C ALA A 240 -10.40 -21.75 -7.79
N CYS A 241 -11.69 -21.41 -7.70
CA CYS A 241 -12.60 -21.38 -8.85
C CYS A 241 -12.14 -20.36 -9.90
N LEU A 242 -11.59 -19.20 -9.50
CA LEU A 242 -11.07 -18.21 -10.44
C LEU A 242 -9.79 -18.65 -11.14
N ALA A 243 -8.85 -19.29 -10.43
CA ALA A 243 -7.67 -19.88 -11.06
C ALA A 243 -8.03 -20.96 -12.08
N PHE A 244 -9.06 -21.76 -11.79
CA PHE A 244 -9.64 -22.71 -12.73
C PHE A 244 -10.30 -21.99 -13.93
N ALA A 245 -11.16 -21.01 -13.65
CA ALA A 245 -11.95 -20.31 -14.66
C ALA A 245 -11.12 -19.57 -15.71
N LYS A 246 -10.00 -18.96 -15.30
CA LYS A 246 -9.05 -18.26 -16.20
C LYS A 246 -8.49 -19.15 -17.32
N ARG A 247 -8.61 -20.47 -17.18
CA ARG A 247 -8.01 -21.47 -18.08
C ARG A 247 -9.05 -22.33 -18.78
N CYS A 248 -10.32 -22.13 -18.48
CA CYS A 248 -11.46 -22.80 -19.10
C CYS A 248 -11.95 -22.02 -20.33
N SER A 249 -12.58 -22.72 -21.28
CA SER A 249 -13.35 -22.08 -22.34
C SER A 249 -14.61 -21.41 -21.78
N LEU A 250 -15.24 -20.55 -22.57
CA LEU A 250 -16.50 -19.91 -22.18
C LEU A 250 -17.59 -20.94 -21.85
N GLU A 251 -17.76 -21.96 -22.68
CA GLU A 251 -18.76 -23.03 -22.49
C GLU A 251 -18.51 -23.83 -21.21
N GLN A 252 -17.24 -24.13 -20.91
CA GLN A 252 -16.85 -24.77 -19.66
C GLN A 252 -17.16 -23.86 -18.46
N ASN A 253 -16.86 -22.57 -18.56
CA ASN A 253 -17.16 -21.62 -17.49
C ASN A 253 -18.66 -21.50 -17.22
N LEU A 254 -19.51 -21.48 -18.26
CA LEU A 254 -20.98 -21.53 -18.16
C LEU A 254 -21.47 -22.73 -17.36
N SER A 255 -20.85 -23.89 -17.55
CA SER A 255 -21.23 -25.13 -16.88
C SER A 255 -20.64 -25.26 -15.46
N PHE A 256 -19.44 -24.70 -15.24
CA PHE A 256 -18.63 -24.97 -14.06
C PHE A 256 -18.53 -23.75 -13.14
N SER A 257 -17.81 -22.72 -13.58
CA SER A 257 -17.33 -21.64 -12.72
C SER A 257 -18.44 -20.65 -12.34
N TYR A 258 -19.32 -20.26 -13.28
CA TYR A 258 -20.36 -19.26 -12.97
C TYR A 258 -21.34 -19.72 -11.87
N PRO A 259 -21.91 -20.94 -11.91
CA PRO A 259 -22.80 -21.39 -10.84
C PRO A 259 -22.16 -21.31 -9.45
N VAL A 260 -20.86 -21.63 -9.34
CA VAL A 260 -20.12 -21.56 -8.08
C VAL A 260 -19.98 -20.12 -7.60
N ILE A 261 -19.60 -19.19 -8.48
CA ILE A 261 -19.44 -17.77 -8.12
C ILE A 261 -20.79 -17.13 -7.76
N VAL A 262 -21.86 -17.42 -8.51
CA VAL A 262 -23.21 -16.92 -8.22
C VAL A 262 -23.71 -17.46 -6.87
N ALA A 263 -23.52 -18.74 -6.60
CA ALA A 263 -23.89 -19.33 -5.31
C ALA A 263 -23.10 -18.69 -4.15
N ALA A 264 -21.80 -18.46 -4.33
CA ALA A 264 -20.96 -17.80 -3.33
C ALA A 264 -21.36 -16.33 -3.08
N ALA A 265 -21.80 -15.61 -4.12
CA ALA A 265 -22.30 -14.24 -4.00
C ALA A 265 -23.61 -14.14 -3.20
N CYS A 266 -24.40 -15.22 -3.21
CA CYS A 266 -25.67 -15.34 -2.49
C CYS A 266 -25.57 -16.24 -1.24
N ASP A 267 -24.35 -16.53 -0.75
CA ASP A 267 -24.14 -17.44 0.38
C ASP A 267 -24.73 -16.88 1.68
N SER A 268 -25.16 -17.76 2.58
CA SER A 268 -25.68 -17.37 3.89
C SER A 268 -24.61 -16.69 4.77
N SER A 269 -23.35 -17.09 4.62
CA SER A 269 -22.21 -16.49 5.32
C SER A 269 -21.72 -15.24 4.61
N TRP A 270 -21.68 -14.14 5.35
CA TRP A 270 -21.09 -12.88 4.87
C TRP A 270 -19.60 -13.03 4.54
N ARG A 271 -18.87 -14.00 5.14
CA ARG A 271 -17.44 -14.23 4.84
C ARG A 271 -17.24 -14.78 3.43
N VAL A 272 -18.14 -15.64 2.97
CA VAL A 272 -18.12 -16.19 1.61
C VAL A 272 -18.49 -15.10 0.61
N ARG A 273 -19.53 -14.32 0.89
CA ARG A 273 -19.89 -13.14 0.05
C ARG A 273 -18.77 -12.10 0.00
N ALA A 274 -18.08 -11.87 1.13
CA ALA A 274 -16.90 -11.00 1.18
C ALA A 274 -15.72 -11.54 0.35
N ALA A 275 -15.58 -12.86 0.22
CA ALA A 275 -14.56 -13.45 -0.66
C ALA A 275 -14.85 -13.12 -2.13
N VAL A 276 -16.11 -13.20 -2.57
CA VAL A 276 -16.53 -12.77 -3.91
C VAL A 276 -16.28 -11.27 -4.10
N ALA A 277 -16.68 -10.43 -3.12
CA ALA A 277 -16.48 -8.99 -3.15
C ALA A 277 -14.99 -8.62 -3.33
N ARG A 278 -14.11 -9.24 -2.52
CA ARG A 278 -12.66 -8.98 -2.53
C ARG A 278 -12.03 -9.29 -3.89
N GLU A 279 -12.46 -10.38 -4.50
CA GLU A 279 -11.91 -10.89 -5.76
C GLU A 279 -12.65 -10.39 -7.00
N TYR A 280 -13.60 -9.45 -6.88
CA TYR A 280 -14.42 -9.01 -8.01
C TYR A 280 -13.62 -8.48 -9.22
N HIS A 281 -12.55 -7.72 -8.98
CA HIS A 281 -11.63 -7.31 -10.05
C HIS A 281 -11.00 -8.51 -10.79
N LYS A 282 -10.67 -9.62 -10.09
CA LYS A 282 -10.17 -10.85 -10.72
C LYS A 282 -11.26 -11.64 -11.42
N ILE A 283 -12.50 -11.62 -10.91
CA ILE A 283 -13.69 -12.14 -11.60
C ILE A 283 -13.83 -11.45 -12.96
N TYR A 284 -13.73 -10.13 -12.97
CA TYR A 284 -13.78 -9.33 -14.20
C TYR A 284 -12.68 -9.71 -15.20
N GLU A 285 -11.43 -9.84 -14.74
CA GLU A 285 -10.32 -10.29 -15.57
C GLU A 285 -10.49 -11.71 -16.13
N ALA A 286 -11.05 -12.62 -15.34
CA ALA A 286 -11.17 -14.04 -15.71
C ALA A 286 -12.25 -14.29 -16.76
N PHE A 287 -13.38 -13.59 -16.67
CA PHE A 287 -14.54 -13.83 -17.53
C PHE A 287 -14.72 -12.80 -18.65
N GLY A 288 -14.08 -11.64 -18.55
CA GLY A 288 -14.24 -10.55 -19.49
C GLY A 288 -15.55 -9.78 -19.33
N LYS A 289 -15.69 -8.70 -20.11
CA LYS A 289 -16.69 -7.64 -19.90
C LYS A 289 -18.11 -8.09 -20.23
N GLU A 290 -18.28 -8.78 -21.36
CA GLU A 290 -19.59 -9.17 -21.90
C GLU A 290 -20.27 -10.15 -20.95
N GLN A 291 -19.55 -11.18 -20.55
CA GLN A 291 -20.08 -12.25 -19.71
C GLN A 291 -20.34 -11.82 -18.27
N LEU A 292 -19.57 -10.87 -17.75
CA LEU A 292 -19.88 -10.24 -16.47
C LEU A 292 -21.28 -9.61 -16.47
N CYS A 293 -21.67 -8.99 -17.58
CA CYS A 293 -22.94 -8.27 -17.70
C CYS A 293 -24.14 -9.20 -17.87
N GLU A 294 -23.93 -10.35 -18.52
CA GLU A 294 -24.98 -11.32 -18.81
C GLU A 294 -25.20 -12.28 -17.63
N GLN A 295 -24.11 -12.80 -17.05
CA GLN A 295 -24.18 -13.90 -16.07
C GLN A 295 -24.04 -13.44 -14.61
N LEU A 296 -23.25 -12.39 -14.36
CA LEU A 296 -22.83 -12.00 -13.00
C LEU A 296 -23.37 -10.65 -12.53
N PHE A 297 -24.15 -9.95 -13.37
CA PHE A 297 -24.60 -8.60 -13.05
C PHE A 297 -25.48 -8.56 -11.79
N GLU A 298 -26.52 -9.39 -11.72
CA GLU A 298 -27.41 -9.45 -10.55
C GLU A 298 -26.68 -9.91 -9.28
N ALA A 299 -25.79 -10.90 -9.41
CA ALA A 299 -24.95 -11.37 -8.31
C ALA A 299 -24.05 -10.25 -7.78
N HIS A 300 -23.51 -9.41 -8.66
CA HIS A 300 -22.73 -8.25 -8.25
C HIS A 300 -23.56 -7.17 -7.59
N LEU A 301 -24.75 -6.85 -8.12
CA LEU A 301 -25.65 -5.89 -7.50
C LEU A 301 -25.99 -6.30 -6.06
N ASN A 302 -26.27 -7.59 -5.83
CA ASN A 302 -26.53 -8.12 -4.48
C ASN A 302 -25.36 -7.87 -3.51
N VAL A 303 -24.13 -8.02 -3.98
CA VAL A 303 -22.91 -7.81 -3.17
C VAL A 303 -22.62 -6.30 -2.98
N LEU A 304 -23.00 -5.44 -3.94
CA LEU A 304 -22.92 -3.98 -3.82
C LEU A 304 -24.01 -3.38 -2.93
N SER A 305 -25.13 -4.08 -2.72
CA SER A 305 -26.21 -3.73 -1.77
C SER A 305 -26.31 -4.74 -0.63
N ASP A 306 -25.20 -5.35 -0.23
CA ASP A 306 -25.19 -6.36 0.82
C ASP A 306 -25.68 -5.78 2.15
N SER A 307 -26.36 -6.60 2.95
CA SER A 307 -26.81 -6.19 4.29
C SER A 307 -25.67 -6.06 5.30
N ASN A 308 -24.50 -6.63 5.01
CA ASN A 308 -23.31 -6.50 5.82
C ASN A 308 -22.37 -5.42 5.26
N ASP A 309 -22.11 -4.38 6.06
CA ASP A 309 -21.26 -3.25 5.69
C ASP A 309 -19.86 -3.66 5.21
N VAL A 310 -19.25 -4.70 5.80
CA VAL A 310 -17.90 -5.15 5.41
C VAL A 310 -17.91 -5.72 4.00
N VAL A 311 -18.96 -6.48 3.64
CA VAL A 311 -19.11 -7.01 2.28
C VAL A 311 -19.32 -5.85 1.31
N GLN A 312 -20.23 -4.93 1.64
CA GLN A 312 -20.58 -3.80 0.81
C GLN A 312 -19.38 -2.89 0.54
N GLU A 313 -18.64 -2.48 1.57
CA GLU A 313 -17.45 -1.64 1.44
C GLU A 313 -16.34 -2.34 0.64
N THR A 314 -16.14 -3.65 0.87
CA THR A 314 -15.18 -4.45 0.09
C THR A 314 -15.56 -4.51 -1.38
N ALA A 315 -16.85 -4.66 -1.67
CA ALA A 315 -17.39 -4.72 -3.02
C ALA A 315 -17.17 -3.40 -3.76
N MET A 316 -17.54 -2.28 -3.14
CA MET A 316 -17.35 -0.93 -3.69
C MET A 316 -15.88 -0.66 -3.98
N ALA A 317 -14.98 -0.99 -3.04
CA ALA A 317 -13.55 -0.80 -3.20
C ALA A 317 -12.93 -1.68 -4.31
N SER A 318 -13.38 -2.93 -4.44
CA SER A 318 -12.95 -3.83 -5.51
C SER A 318 -13.47 -3.37 -6.87
N PHE A 319 -14.74 -2.95 -6.94
CA PHE A 319 -15.38 -2.49 -8.16
C PHE A 319 -14.74 -1.21 -8.71
N LEU A 320 -14.36 -0.26 -7.85
CA LEU A 320 -13.67 0.97 -8.24
C LEU A 320 -12.37 0.69 -9.04
N LYS A 321 -11.71 -0.45 -8.80
CA LYS A 321 -10.49 -0.84 -9.53
C LYS A 321 -10.75 -1.22 -10.99
N CYS A 322 -11.95 -1.71 -11.32
CA CYS A 322 -12.26 -2.24 -12.66
C CYS A 322 -13.42 -1.51 -13.38
N CYS A 323 -14.11 -0.56 -12.72
CA CYS A 323 -15.31 0.11 -13.26
C CYS A 323 -15.02 0.95 -14.52
N HIS A 324 -13.77 1.40 -14.72
CA HIS A 324 -13.34 2.15 -15.90
C HIS A 324 -13.40 1.36 -17.22
N ALA A 325 -13.40 0.03 -17.13
CA ALA A 325 -13.32 -0.85 -18.29
C ALA A 325 -14.71 -1.27 -18.82
N LEU A 326 -15.82 -0.81 -18.26
CA LEU A 326 -17.17 -1.26 -18.61
C LEU A 326 -17.69 -0.70 -19.95
N SER A 327 -18.68 -1.39 -20.54
CA SER A 327 -19.40 -0.90 -21.73
C SER A 327 -20.39 0.21 -21.34
N ALA A 328 -20.75 1.08 -22.29
CA ALA A 328 -21.70 2.17 -22.05
C ALA A 328 -23.07 1.68 -21.53
N ASN A 329 -23.61 0.59 -22.08
CA ASN A 329 -24.89 0.02 -21.64
C ASN A 329 -24.81 -0.50 -20.20
N THR A 330 -23.70 -1.14 -19.84
CA THR A 330 -23.48 -1.64 -18.47
C THR A 330 -23.37 -0.48 -17.47
N VAL A 331 -22.67 0.58 -17.84
CA VAL A 331 -22.53 1.79 -17.03
C VAL A 331 -23.90 2.39 -16.70
N GLU A 332 -24.79 2.49 -17.68
CA GLU A 332 -26.14 3.02 -17.47
C GLU A 332 -26.94 2.19 -16.46
N ARG A 333 -26.87 0.85 -16.53
CA ARG A 333 -27.51 -0.03 -15.54
C ARG A 333 -26.96 0.19 -14.13
N TYR A 334 -25.65 0.35 -13.97
CA TYR A 334 -25.05 0.67 -12.67
C TYR A 334 -25.45 2.06 -12.17
N ILE A 335 -25.55 3.06 -13.05
CA ILE A 335 -26.02 4.41 -12.67
C ILE A 335 -27.43 4.33 -12.10
N THR A 336 -28.37 3.65 -12.77
CA THR A 336 -29.74 3.45 -12.26
C THR A 336 -29.75 2.71 -10.92
N PHE A 337 -28.91 1.68 -10.77
CA PHE A 337 -28.77 0.98 -9.49
C PHE A 337 -28.30 1.94 -8.39
N PHE A 338 -27.20 2.66 -8.59
CA PHE A 338 -26.66 3.56 -7.57
C PHE A 338 -27.61 4.69 -7.22
N GLU A 339 -28.35 5.24 -8.19
CA GLU A 339 -29.41 6.22 -7.94
C GLU A 339 -30.43 5.71 -6.92
N SER A 340 -30.87 4.45 -7.07
CA SER A 340 -31.80 3.80 -6.13
C SER A 340 -31.17 3.52 -4.75
N GLN A 341 -29.86 3.31 -4.69
CA GLN A 341 -29.15 2.95 -3.45
C GLN A 341 -28.75 4.14 -2.58
N ILE A 342 -28.56 5.33 -3.16
CA ILE A 342 -28.20 6.56 -2.43
C ILE A 342 -29.03 6.78 -1.16
N PRO A 343 -30.38 6.74 -1.16
CA PRO A 343 -31.16 7.02 0.04
C PRO A 343 -31.02 5.96 1.15
N LEU A 344 -30.60 4.74 0.79
CA LEU A 344 -30.47 3.60 1.71
C LEU A 344 -29.05 3.42 2.24
N SER A 345 -28.07 4.05 1.59
CA SER A 345 -26.65 3.80 1.79
C SER A 345 -26.05 4.57 2.97
N SER A 346 -25.01 4.02 3.59
CA SER A 346 -24.21 4.73 4.60
C SER A 346 -23.44 5.92 3.99
N VAL A 347 -22.92 6.81 4.84
CA VAL A 347 -22.12 7.97 4.38
C VAL A 347 -20.92 7.50 3.53
N LYS A 348 -20.23 6.44 3.96
CA LYS A 348 -19.06 5.90 3.26
C LYS A 348 -19.44 5.37 1.87
N ILE A 349 -20.52 4.60 1.78
CA ILE A 349 -20.99 4.05 0.52
C ILE A 349 -21.42 5.15 -0.44
N ARG A 350 -22.09 6.22 0.03
CA ARG A 350 -22.42 7.37 -0.82
C ARG A 350 -21.19 8.09 -1.36
N GLN A 351 -20.08 8.13 -0.61
CA GLN A 351 -18.81 8.65 -1.13
C GLN A 351 -18.23 7.73 -2.20
N ASP A 352 -18.25 6.41 -1.99
CA ASP A 352 -17.77 5.45 -2.98
C ASP A 352 -18.62 5.48 -4.27
N ILE A 353 -19.94 5.68 -4.15
CA ILE A 353 -20.83 5.92 -5.29
C ILE A 353 -20.35 7.15 -6.08
N CYS A 354 -19.99 8.25 -5.40
CA CYS A 354 -19.45 9.43 -6.09
C CYS A 354 -18.18 9.11 -6.88
N ASP A 355 -17.26 8.32 -6.31
CA ASP A 355 -16.01 7.92 -6.98
C ASP A 355 -16.26 7.07 -8.23
N ILE A 356 -17.22 6.15 -8.14
CA ILE A 356 -17.60 5.29 -9.26
C ILE A 356 -18.30 6.09 -10.36
N LEU A 357 -19.30 6.92 -10.00
CA LEU A 357 -20.03 7.77 -10.95
C LEU A 357 -19.08 8.69 -11.72
N ALA A 358 -18.04 9.15 -11.08
CA ALA A 358 -17.07 9.99 -11.75
C ALA A 358 -16.11 9.22 -12.67
N ASN A 359 -15.71 7.99 -12.32
CA ASN A 359 -15.02 7.12 -13.27
C ASN A 359 -15.88 6.85 -14.51
N PHE A 360 -17.20 6.75 -14.35
CA PHE A 360 -18.13 6.66 -15.47
C PHE A 360 -18.18 7.95 -16.30
N ALA A 361 -18.25 9.11 -15.64
CA ALA A 361 -18.28 10.41 -16.30
C ALA A 361 -17.02 10.68 -17.14
N ALA A 362 -15.86 10.19 -16.70
CA ALA A 362 -14.56 10.37 -17.36
C ALA A 362 -14.54 9.97 -18.84
N ASN A 363 -15.26 8.89 -19.18
CA ASN A 363 -15.29 8.31 -20.52
C ASN A 363 -16.65 8.50 -21.23
N MET A 364 -17.53 9.34 -20.68
CA MET A 364 -18.90 9.54 -21.17
C MET A 364 -19.05 10.84 -21.99
N PRO A 365 -19.79 10.84 -23.12
CA PRO A 365 -20.11 12.07 -23.85
C PRO A 365 -20.88 13.08 -22.99
N LYS A 366 -20.63 14.40 -23.17
CA LYS A 366 -21.24 15.48 -22.37
C LYS A 366 -22.77 15.38 -22.27
N ASP A 367 -23.45 15.13 -23.39
CA ASP A 367 -24.93 15.07 -23.42
C ASP A 367 -25.47 13.91 -22.58
N ARG A 368 -24.81 12.74 -22.61
CA ARG A 368 -25.21 11.59 -21.77
C ARG A 368 -24.92 11.84 -20.30
N MET A 369 -23.78 12.43 -19.98
CA MET A 369 -23.42 12.79 -18.61
C MET A 369 -24.45 13.77 -18.00
N LYS A 370 -24.86 14.79 -18.77
CA LYS A 370 -25.91 15.75 -18.39
C LYS A 370 -27.27 15.09 -18.13
N ASN A 371 -27.62 14.04 -18.88
CA ASN A 371 -28.90 13.36 -18.71
C ASN A 371 -28.91 12.33 -17.57
N LEU A 372 -27.79 11.64 -17.36
CA LEU A 372 -27.73 10.46 -16.48
C LEU A 372 -27.07 10.74 -15.13
N ILE A 373 -25.94 11.44 -15.11
CA ILE A 373 -25.12 11.62 -13.91
C ILE A 373 -25.45 12.95 -13.23
N TYR A 374 -25.66 14.01 -14.00
CA TYR A 374 -25.91 15.36 -13.47
C TYR A 374 -27.11 15.46 -12.49
N PRO A 375 -28.28 14.81 -12.72
CA PRO A 375 -29.37 14.85 -11.75
C PRO A 375 -28.99 14.21 -10.40
N ILE A 376 -28.26 13.09 -10.46
CA ILE A 376 -27.76 12.38 -9.27
C ILE A 376 -26.74 13.25 -8.53
N MET A 377 -25.84 13.91 -9.26
CA MET A 377 -24.88 14.86 -8.69
C MET A 377 -25.60 15.99 -7.94
N LEU A 378 -26.61 16.62 -8.55
CA LEU A 378 -27.38 17.68 -7.90
C LEU A 378 -28.10 17.21 -6.63
N SER A 379 -28.54 15.95 -6.60
CA SER A 379 -29.12 15.31 -5.40
C SER A 379 -28.07 15.15 -4.29
N LEU A 380 -26.90 14.58 -4.61
CA LEU A 380 -25.79 14.36 -3.68
C LEU A 380 -25.17 15.67 -3.15
N MET A 381 -25.20 16.76 -3.93
CA MET A 381 -24.83 18.09 -3.45
C MET A 381 -25.75 18.61 -2.34
N GLY A 382 -26.99 18.11 -2.28
CA GLY A 382 -27.96 18.39 -1.22
C GLY A 382 -27.95 17.38 -0.07
N ASP A 383 -27.01 16.44 -0.02
CA ASP A 383 -26.98 15.32 0.95
C ASP A 383 -26.99 15.80 2.41
N GLN A 384 -27.57 15.07 3.36
CA GLN A 384 -27.58 15.49 4.77
C GLN A 384 -26.16 15.56 5.38
N SER A 385 -25.23 14.74 4.88
CA SER A 385 -23.85 14.70 5.35
C SER A 385 -22.99 15.73 4.62
N VAL A 386 -22.45 16.70 5.37
CA VAL A 386 -21.45 17.64 4.86
C VAL A 386 -20.24 16.92 4.26
N THR A 387 -19.88 15.73 4.76
CA THR A 387 -18.78 14.94 4.20
C THR A 387 -19.07 14.47 2.77
N VAL A 388 -20.32 14.08 2.47
CA VAL A 388 -20.74 13.68 1.10
C VAL A 388 -20.82 14.91 0.19
N ARG A 389 -21.42 16.02 0.67
CA ARG A 389 -21.43 17.28 -0.09
C ARG A 389 -20.02 17.77 -0.42
N LEU A 390 -19.13 17.71 0.56
CA LEU A 390 -17.72 18.05 0.40
C LEU A 390 -17.02 17.11 -0.56
N TRP A 391 -17.29 15.81 -0.44
CA TRP A 391 -16.74 14.82 -1.36
C TRP A 391 -17.00 15.25 -2.80
N TYR A 392 -18.23 15.66 -3.13
CA TYR A 392 -18.54 16.22 -4.44
C TYR A 392 -17.78 17.52 -4.76
N VAL A 393 -17.80 18.53 -3.88
CA VAL A 393 -17.08 19.81 -4.09
C VAL A 393 -15.59 19.58 -4.36
N PHE A 394 -15.00 18.58 -3.70
CA PHE A 394 -13.61 18.20 -3.88
C PHE A 394 -13.39 17.32 -5.11
N TYR A 395 -14.31 16.43 -5.40
CA TYR A 395 -14.21 15.51 -6.53
C TYR A 395 -14.34 16.28 -7.86
N ALA A 396 -15.28 17.21 -7.95
CA ALA A 396 -15.43 18.13 -9.08
C ALA A 396 -14.14 18.91 -9.39
N VAL A 397 -13.26 19.09 -8.39
CA VAL A 397 -12.00 19.86 -8.49
C VAL A 397 -10.76 18.96 -8.53
N THR A 398 -10.82 17.71 -8.05
CA THR A 398 -9.65 16.80 -8.01
C THR A 398 -9.40 16.14 -9.35
N LEU A 399 -10.41 16.01 -10.20
CA LEU A 399 -10.24 15.54 -11.57
C LEU A 399 -9.34 16.44 -12.42
N THR A 400 -9.09 17.71 -12.06
CA THR A 400 -8.09 18.54 -12.76
C THR A 400 -6.63 18.17 -12.45
N ALA A 401 -6.36 17.40 -11.38
CA ALA A 401 -5.00 17.09 -10.92
C ALA A 401 -4.52 15.67 -11.28
N CYS A 402 -5.43 14.75 -11.60
CA CYS A 402 -5.06 13.45 -12.15
C CYS A 402 -4.84 13.59 -13.66
N SER A 403 -3.66 13.19 -14.14
CA SER A 403 -3.21 13.17 -15.54
C SER A 403 -4.05 12.29 -16.49
N VAL A 404 -5.28 11.96 -16.13
CA VAL A 404 -6.24 11.15 -16.90
C VAL A 404 -7.46 11.98 -17.34
N LEU A 405 -7.74 13.15 -16.72
CA LEU A 405 -8.86 14.01 -17.15
C LEU A 405 -8.50 15.50 -17.09
N ASN A 406 -7.84 16.00 -18.14
CA ASN A 406 -7.62 17.43 -18.38
C ASN A 406 -8.92 18.27 -18.54
N ASN A 407 -10.11 17.73 -18.26
CA ASN A 407 -11.36 18.32 -18.72
C ASN A 407 -12.47 18.28 -17.64
N ILE A 408 -12.42 19.18 -16.65
CA ILE A 408 -13.68 19.56 -15.95
C ILE A 408 -14.62 20.28 -16.92
N GLU A 409 -14.12 20.80 -18.05
CA GLU A 409 -14.98 21.23 -19.17
C GLU A 409 -15.95 20.13 -19.64
N LEU A 410 -15.71 18.84 -19.34
CA LEU A 410 -16.66 17.76 -19.66
C LEU A 410 -17.83 17.66 -18.68
N VAL A 411 -17.69 18.09 -17.41
CA VAL A 411 -18.71 17.89 -16.36
C VAL A 411 -19.67 19.08 -16.27
N CYS A 412 -19.17 20.31 -16.38
CA CYS A 412 -19.99 21.51 -16.26
C CYS A 412 -19.26 22.69 -16.89
N ASP A 413 -19.83 23.30 -17.94
CA ASP A 413 -19.29 24.56 -18.45
C ASP A 413 -19.53 25.66 -17.40
N ARG A 414 -18.71 26.72 -17.39
CA ARG A 414 -18.81 27.81 -16.40
C ARG A 414 -20.22 28.39 -16.25
N LYS A 415 -20.98 28.43 -17.34
CA LYS A 415 -22.37 28.91 -17.38
C LYS A 415 -23.34 27.98 -16.64
N ASP A 416 -23.20 26.68 -16.85
CA ASP A 416 -24.04 25.65 -16.20
C ASP A 416 -23.77 25.64 -14.68
N PHE A 417 -22.50 25.84 -14.28
CA PHE A 417 -22.13 25.94 -12.88
C PHE A 417 -22.81 27.13 -12.19
N GLU A 418 -22.76 28.31 -12.79
CA GLU A 418 -23.38 29.51 -12.23
C GLU A 418 -24.91 29.41 -12.15
N ALA A 419 -25.55 28.73 -13.10
CA ALA A 419 -27.00 28.56 -13.12
C ALA A 419 -27.50 27.63 -12.01
N ASP A 420 -26.90 26.44 -11.86
CA ASP A 420 -27.52 25.36 -11.11
C ASP A 420 -26.74 24.91 -9.86
N MET A 421 -25.41 25.06 -9.85
CA MET A 421 -24.53 24.46 -8.83
C MET A 421 -23.96 25.47 -7.84
N ALA A 422 -23.71 26.70 -8.27
CA ALA A 422 -22.98 27.70 -7.50
C ALA A 422 -23.64 27.97 -6.13
N ALA A 423 -24.97 28.01 -6.07
CA ALA A 423 -25.70 28.20 -4.82
C ALA A 423 -25.49 27.04 -3.83
N LYS A 424 -25.59 25.79 -4.28
CA LYS A 424 -25.40 24.59 -3.44
C LYS A 424 -23.95 24.44 -2.97
N VAL A 425 -22.99 24.76 -3.84
CA VAL A 425 -21.57 24.78 -3.46
C VAL A 425 -21.31 25.87 -2.42
N ALA A 426 -21.82 27.08 -2.63
CA ALA A 426 -21.67 28.18 -1.67
C ALA A 426 -22.28 27.82 -0.30
N GLU A 427 -23.47 27.19 -0.28
CA GLU A 427 -24.09 26.68 0.95
C GLU A 427 -23.17 25.68 1.67
N THR A 428 -22.62 24.71 0.92
CA THR A 428 -21.68 23.69 1.43
C THR A 428 -20.42 24.34 2.01
N VAL A 429 -19.83 25.27 1.29
CA VAL A 429 -18.65 26.04 1.75
C VAL A 429 -18.98 26.76 3.04
N GLU A 430 -20.11 27.47 3.13
CA GLU A 430 -20.52 28.18 4.33
C GLU A 430 -20.76 27.26 5.54
N MET A 431 -21.39 26.10 5.34
CA MET A 431 -21.54 25.09 6.40
C MET A 431 -20.19 24.62 6.93
N VAL A 432 -19.22 24.41 6.04
CA VAL A 432 -17.88 23.93 6.42
C VAL A 432 -17.08 25.01 7.14
N LEU A 433 -17.15 26.26 6.68
CA LEU A 433 -16.50 27.39 7.32
C LEU A 433 -17.04 27.64 8.74
N LYS A 434 -18.35 27.46 8.96
CA LYS A 434 -18.98 27.57 10.29
C LYS A 434 -18.79 26.32 11.15
N GLY A 435 -18.45 25.18 10.54
CA GLY A 435 -18.29 23.90 11.23
C GLY A 435 -17.06 23.85 12.15
N THR A 436 -17.14 23.04 13.20
CA THR A 436 -16.04 22.86 14.17
C THR A 436 -14.92 21.94 13.64
N ARG A 437 -15.24 21.03 12.71
CA ARG A 437 -14.31 20.03 12.16
C ARG A 437 -13.27 20.67 11.24
N TRP A 438 -12.08 20.94 11.79
CA TRP A 438 -11.00 21.61 11.06
C TRP A 438 -10.49 20.82 9.85
N HIS A 439 -10.55 19.48 9.87
CA HIS A 439 -10.16 18.65 8.72
C HIS A 439 -11.00 18.95 7.48
N HIS A 440 -12.29 19.26 7.63
CA HIS A 440 -13.14 19.66 6.50
C HIS A 440 -12.71 21.01 5.92
N ARG A 441 -12.34 21.97 6.79
CA ARG A 441 -11.82 23.28 6.39
C ARG A 441 -10.44 23.17 5.76
N LEU A 442 -9.59 22.26 6.24
CA LEU A 442 -8.31 21.94 5.62
C LEU A 442 -8.51 21.44 4.19
N ARG A 443 -9.46 20.52 3.96
CA ARG A 443 -9.76 20.04 2.60
C ARG A 443 -10.18 21.18 1.66
N LEU A 444 -10.97 22.16 2.13
CA LEU A 444 -11.28 23.37 1.35
C LEU A 444 -10.03 24.18 1.02
N ALA A 445 -9.13 24.36 2.00
CA ALA A 445 -7.87 25.07 1.78
C ALA A 445 -6.99 24.37 0.73
N GLU A 446 -6.88 23.04 0.78
CA GLU A 446 -6.11 22.21 -0.16
C GLU A 446 -6.61 22.33 -1.61
N LYS A 447 -7.90 22.63 -1.81
CA LYS A 447 -8.53 22.70 -3.14
C LYS A 447 -8.74 24.12 -3.67
N THR A 448 -8.36 25.12 -2.88
CA THR A 448 -8.58 26.53 -3.21
C THR A 448 -7.88 26.94 -4.52
N THR A 449 -6.64 26.51 -4.76
CA THR A 449 -5.91 26.79 -6.01
C THR A 449 -6.58 26.19 -7.23
N ALA A 450 -7.03 24.93 -7.13
CA ALA A 450 -7.67 24.24 -8.25
C ALA A 450 -9.05 24.84 -8.57
N LEU A 451 -9.81 25.26 -7.54
CA LEU A 451 -11.05 26.03 -7.72
C LEU A 451 -10.79 27.33 -8.52
N PHE A 452 -9.72 28.05 -8.19
CA PHE A 452 -9.35 29.28 -8.88
C PHE A 452 -9.00 29.04 -10.35
N HIS A 453 -8.09 28.11 -10.64
CA HIS A 453 -7.68 27.82 -12.02
C HIS A 453 -8.85 27.35 -12.90
N HIS A 454 -9.78 26.57 -12.32
CA HIS A 454 -10.91 26.05 -13.06
C HIS A 454 -11.95 27.15 -13.38
N PHE A 455 -12.48 27.80 -12.36
CA PHE A 455 -13.56 28.77 -12.51
C PHE A 455 -13.08 30.13 -13.03
N GLY A 456 -11.78 30.41 -12.89
CA GLY A 456 -11.22 31.72 -13.14
C GLY A 456 -11.68 32.75 -12.11
N PHE A 457 -11.16 33.96 -12.22
CA PHE A 457 -11.40 34.99 -11.22
C PHE A 457 -12.87 35.36 -11.01
N ASN A 458 -13.60 35.67 -12.08
CA ASN A 458 -15.02 36.03 -12.10
C ASN A 458 -15.84 35.36 -11.01
N ILE A 459 -15.87 34.05 -11.17
CA ILE A 459 -16.65 33.12 -10.37
C ILE A 459 -15.94 32.88 -9.03
N PHE A 460 -14.60 32.84 -9.03
CA PHE A 460 -13.84 32.65 -7.80
C PHE A 460 -14.06 33.78 -6.79
N GLU A 461 -13.96 35.04 -7.19
CA GLU A 461 -14.20 36.19 -6.32
C GLU A 461 -15.61 36.15 -5.74
N LYS A 462 -16.60 35.96 -6.62
CA LYS A 462 -18.03 35.98 -6.29
C LYS A 462 -18.42 34.86 -5.31
N HIS A 463 -17.92 33.64 -5.50
CA HIS A 463 -18.39 32.47 -4.76
C HIS A 463 -17.38 31.92 -3.74
N PHE A 464 -16.08 32.13 -3.96
CA PHE A 464 -15.00 31.52 -3.17
C PHE A 464 -14.05 32.55 -2.51
N GLY A 465 -14.13 33.85 -2.87
CA GLY A 465 -13.28 34.89 -2.29
C GLY A 465 -13.44 35.00 -0.77
N ARG A 466 -14.67 34.90 -0.26
CA ARG A 466 -14.92 34.87 1.20
C ARG A 466 -14.31 33.65 1.88
N MET A 467 -14.33 32.50 1.21
CA MET A 467 -13.76 31.25 1.72
C MET A 467 -12.25 31.41 1.94
N LEU A 468 -11.53 31.97 0.96
CA LEU A 468 -10.09 32.19 1.04
C LEU A 468 -9.69 32.93 2.34
N PHE A 469 -10.27 34.10 2.60
CA PHE A 469 -9.92 34.91 3.78
C PHE A 469 -10.44 34.34 5.10
N LYS A 470 -11.58 33.63 5.11
CA LYS A 470 -12.04 32.93 6.32
C LYS A 470 -11.15 31.74 6.68
N LEU A 471 -10.64 31.00 5.70
CA LEU A 471 -9.65 29.94 5.94
C LEU A 471 -8.27 30.51 6.32
N LEU A 472 -7.89 31.68 5.79
CA LEU A 472 -6.65 32.37 6.19
C LEU A 472 -6.68 32.78 7.67
N THR A 473 -7.87 33.07 8.21
CA THR A 473 -8.09 33.49 9.60
C THR A 473 -8.53 32.35 10.54
N ASP A 474 -8.39 31.10 10.08
CA ASP A 474 -8.78 29.89 10.81
C ASP A 474 -8.08 29.78 12.18
N SER A 475 -8.68 29.08 13.14
CA SER A 475 -8.05 28.79 14.43
C SER A 475 -6.87 27.82 14.29
N VAL A 476 -6.89 26.92 13.32
CA VAL A 476 -5.87 25.87 13.12
C VAL A 476 -4.77 26.32 12.15
N TRP A 477 -3.52 26.24 12.60
CA TRP A 477 -2.36 26.66 11.81
C TRP A 477 -2.23 25.93 10.47
N LYS A 478 -2.46 24.62 10.42
CA LYS A 478 -2.33 23.83 9.18
C LYS A 478 -3.29 24.32 8.09
N VAL A 479 -4.51 24.72 8.45
CA VAL A 479 -5.49 25.32 7.52
C VAL A 479 -4.93 26.63 6.98
N ARG A 480 -4.57 27.55 7.89
CA ARG A 480 -4.00 28.86 7.54
C ARG A 480 -2.80 28.76 6.61
N ASN A 481 -1.85 27.90 6.95
CA ASN A 481 -0.61 27.72 6.18
C ASN A 481 -0.89 27.12 4.79
N THR A 482 -1.88 26.23 4.68
CA THR A 482 -2.32 25.70 3.38
C THR A 482 -2.89 26.82 2.50
N VAL A 483 -3.66 27.75 3.08
CA VAL A 483 -4.17 28.91 2.35
C VAL A 483 -3.06 29.84 1.89
N VAL A 484 -2.01 30.07 2.69
CA VAL A 484 -0.86 30.87 2.27
C VAL A 484 -0.21 30.28 1.02
N PHE A 485 -0.02 28.95 0.97
CA PHE A 485 0.43 28.29 -0.25
C PHE A 485 -0.55 28.48 -1.41
N SER A 486 -1.85 28.37 -1.17
CA SER A 486 -2.85 28.61 -2.22
C SER A 486 -2.80 30.03 -2.76
N ILE A 487 -2.62 31.05 -1.90
CA ILE A 487 -2.44 32.45 -2.30
C ILE A 487 -1.23 32.60 -3.23
N GLU A 488 -0.09 32.00 -2.87
CA GLU A 488 1.12 32.04 -3.71
C GLU A 488 0.86 31.51 -5.12
N HIS A 489 0.21 30.34 -5.23
CA HIS A 489 -0.08 29.72 -6.52
C HIS A 489 -1.12 30.51 -7.33
N ILE A 490 -2.16 31.03 -6.67
CA ILE A 490 -3.19 31.84 -7.31
C ILE A 490 -2.59 33.14 -7.88
N CYS A 491 -1.73 33.81 -7.11
CA CYS A 491 -1.10 35.07 -7.54
C CYS A 491 -0.04 34.85 -8.63
N ALA A 492 0.53 33.64 -8.74
CA ALA A 492 1.52 33.30 -9.77
C ALA A 492 0.91 33.09 -11.16
N ASP A 493 -0.42 32.94 -11.27
CA ASP A 493 -1.09 32.87 -12.56
C ASP A 493 -1.06 34.23 -13.26
N ARG A 494 -0.26 34.32 -14.34
CA ARG A 494 -0.05 35.55 -15.14
C ARG A 494 -1.33 36.14 -15.73
N LYS A 495 -2.44 35.37 -15.78
CA LYS A 495 -3.75 35.87 -16.23
C LYS A 495 -4.52 36.65 -15.15
N ALA A 496 -3.96 36.78 -13.95
CA ALA A 496 -4.64 37.27 -12.77
C ALA A 496 -3.86 38.37 -12.02
N THR A 497 -3.20 39.30 -12.73
CA THR A 497 -2.44 40.39 -12.10
C THR A 497 -3.29 41.24 -11.14
N TRP A 498 -4.54 41.52 -11.49
CA TRP A 498 -5.49 42.24 -10.64
C TRP A 498 -5.96 41.41 -9.41
N MET A 499 -5.72 40.08 -9.37
CA MET A 499 -5.99 39.24 -8.19
C MET A 499 -4.99 39.53 -7.07
N SER A 500 -3.72 39.70 -7.45
CA SER A 500 -2.67 40.08 -6.50
C SER A 500 -3.02 41.39 -5.82
N ASP A 501 -3.56 42.38 -6.54
CA ASP A 501 -4.01 43.66 -5.98
C ASP A 501 -5.19 43.52 -5.01
N THR A 502 -6.20 42.71 -5.37
CA THR A 502 -7.36 42.47 -4.51
C THR A 502 -6.96 41.76 -3.22
N ILE A 503 -6.11 40.72 -3.32
CA ILE A 503 -5.61 40.01 -2.14
C ILE A 503 -4.73 40.94 -1.30
N LEU A 504 -3.78 41.65 -1.92
CA LEU A 504 -2.91 42.59 -1.24
C LEU A 504 -3.73 43.63 -0.48
N THR A 505 -4.66 44.31 -1.14
CA THR A 505 -5.51 45.34 -0.53
C THR A 505 -6.22 44.84 0.71
N GLU A 506 -6.78 43.62 0.67
CA GLU A 506 -7.43 43.06 1.84
C GLU A 506 -6.45 42.63 2.92
N LEU A 507 -5.28 42.08 2.60
CA LEU A 507 -4.24 41.75 3.59
C LEU A 507 -3.72 43.00 4.31
N LEU A 508 -3.49 44.10 3.58
CA LEU A 508 -3.09 45.39 4.14
C LEU A 508 -4.15 45.90 5.11
N LYS A 509 -5.43 45.87 4.69
CA LYS A 509 -6.58 46.26 5.52
C LYS A 509 -6.70 45.39 6.77
N MET A 510 -6.54 44.07 6.64
CA MET A 510 -6.56 43.13 7.76
C MET A 510 -5.45 43.38 8.77
N TYR A 511 -4.29 43.95 8.38
CA TYR A 511 -3.20 44.24 9.30
C TYR A 511 -3.28 45.65 9.91
N ILE A 512 -3.50 46.68 9.08
CA ILE A 512 -3.44 48.09 9.48
C ILE A 512 -4.75 48.53 10.14
N GLU A 513 -5.88 48.19 9.51
CA GLU A 513 -7.22 48.61 9.93
C GLU A 513 -8.15 47.40 10.10
N PRO A 514 -7.83 46.46 11.01
CA PRO A 514 -8.53 45.18 11.09
C PRO A 514 -10.03 45.33 11.40
N ARG A 515 -10.45 46.47 11.98
CA ARG A 515 -11.87 46.83 12.20
C ARG A 515 -12.65 47.04 10.90
N ASN A 516 -11.98 47.41 9.82
CA ASN A 516 -12.56 47.70 8.51
C ASN A 516 -12.57 46.46 7.59
N SER A 517 -11.85 45.39 7.95
CA SER A 517 -11.92 44.12 7.22
C SER A 517 -13.21 43.36 7.57
N LYS A 518 -13.94 42.93 6.56
CA LYS A 518 -15.15 42.09 6.72
C LYS A 518 -14.83 40.63 7.08
N TYR A 519 -13.56 40.23 7.08
CA TYR A 519 -13.12 38.86 7.35
C TYR A 519 -12.61 38.67 8.78
N ILE A 520 -12.24 39.76 9.46
CA ILE A 520 -11.85 39.75 10.87
C ILE A 520 -13.09 40.00 11.74
N ASP A 521 -13.40 39.06 12.62
CA ASP A 521 -14.50 39.22 13.57
C ASP A 521 -14.09 40.22 14.67
N ARG A 522 -15.00 41.15 15.01
CA ARG A 522 -14.70 42.26 15.94
C ARG A 522 -14.26 41.78 17.33
N ASP A 523 -14.76 40.63 17.77
CA ASP A 523 -14.41 40.01 19.06
C ASP A 523 -13.00 39.41 19.07
N ARG A 524 -12.34 39.31 17.91
CA ARG A 524 -10.95 38.85 17.76
C ARG A 524 -9.96 40.01 17.69
N LEU A 525 -10.37 41.20 18.16
CA LEU A 525 -9.53 42.40 18.24
C LEU A 525 -9.11 42.69 19.69
N PRO A 526 -7.85 43.11 19.93
CA PRO A 526 -6.76 43.29 18.96
C PRO A 526 -6.31 41.96 18.34
N LEU A 527 -5.73 42.00 17.14
CA LEU A 527 -5.31 40.79 16.42
C LEU A 527 -4.35 39.95 17.27
N SER A 528 -4.63 38.65 17.35
CA SER A 528 -3.71 37.70 17.98
C SER A 528 -2.38 37.64 17.22
N TYR A 529 -1.30 37.30 17.93
CA TYR A 529 0.02 37.13 17.30
C TYR A 529 -0.02 36.10 16.15
N SER A 530 -0.84 35.05 16.27
CA SER A 530 -1.00 34.03 15.24
C SER A 530 -1.62 34.56 13.95
N LEU A 531 -2.55 35.52 14.05
CA LEU A 531 -3.15 36.17 12.90
C LEU A 531 -2.20 37.20 12.28
N LYS A 532 -1.45 37.95 13.09
CA LYS A 532 -0.40 38.84 12.59
C LYS A 532 0.64 38.06 11.78
N ILE A 533 1.12 36.93 12.31
CA ILE A 533 2.09 36.05 11.66
C ILE A 533 1.58 35.55 10.30
N VAL A 534 0.35 35.02 10.23
CA VAL A 534 -0.16 34.49 8.94
C VAL A 534 -0.35 35.60 7.91
N ILE A 535 -0.79 36.79 8.32
CA ILE A 535 -0.95 37.92 7.41
C ILE A 535 0.42 38.35 6.84
N ILE A 536 1.45 38.42 7.69
CA ILE A 536 2.82 38.69 7.24
C ILE A 536 3.30 37.63 6.24
N GLN A 537 3.05 36.35 6.51
CA GLN A 537 3.41 35.26 5.59
C GLN A 537 2.65 35.36 4.25
N ALA A 538 1.36 35.70 4.29
CA ALA A 538 0.56 35.90 3.09
C ALA A 538 1.02 37.12 2.28
N LEU A 539 1.43 38.22 2.93
CA LEU A 539 2.00 39.39 2.24
C LEU A 539 3.28 39.01 1.47
N VAL A 540 4.15 38.19 2.08
CA VAL A 540 5.35 37.68 1.39
C VAL A 540 4.98 36.78 0.22
N ALA A 541 3.97 35.90 0.38
CA ALA A 541 3.50 35.02 -0.69
C ALA A 541 3.01 35.82 -1.92
N VAL A 542 2.22 36.89 -1.70
CA VAL A 542 1.77 37.78 -2.80
C VAL A 542 2.93 38.58 -3.38
N SER A 543 3.91 38.98 -2.56
CA SER A 543 5.07 39.78 -3.01
C SER A 543 5.93 39.10 -4.07
N LYS A 544 5.83 37.78 -4.24
CA LYS A 544 6.54 37.04 -5.31
C LYS A 544 6.08 37.40 -6.72
N THR A 545 4.94 38.06 -6.87
CA THR A 545 4.29 38.32 -8.15
C THR A 545 3.94 39.79 -8.36
N LEU A 546 4.34 40.64 -7.42
CA LEU A 546 4.18 42.10 -7.51
C LEU A 546 5.46 42.72 -8.07
N ASP A 547 5.33 43.96 -8.58
CA ASP A 547 6.49 44.78 -8.92
C ASP A 547 7.16 45.31 -7.64
N LEU A 548 8.48 45.51 -7.70
CA LEU A 548 9.27 45.98 -6.56
C LEU A 548 8.70 47.29 -5.97
N ASP A 549 8.34 48.25 -6.81
CA ASP A 549 7.79 49.54 -6.38
C ASP A 549 6.54 49.39 -5.50
N VAL A 550 5.66 48.45 -5.85
CA VAL A 550 4.44 48.16 -5.08
C VAL A 550 4.80 47.56 -3.73
N VAL A 551 5.76 46.62 -3.69
CA VAL A 551 6.22 45.98 -2.45
C VAL A 551 6.89 46.99 -1.52
N LEU A 552 7.76 47.85 -2.04
CA LEU A 552 8.43 48.90 -1.27
C LEU A 552 7.43 49.92 -0.72
N ALA A 553 6.42 50.30 -1.51
CA ALA A 553 5.42 51.28 -1.12
C ALA A 553 4.40 50.72 -0.11
N GLN A 554 3.93 49.49 -0.28
CA GLN A 554 2.77 48.97 0.45
C GLN A 554 3.11 47.88 1.48
N VAL A 555 4.02 46.96 1.16
CA VAL A 555 4.33 45.79 2.02
C VAL A 555 5.43 46.12 3.03
N VAL A 556 6.52 46.74 2.59
CA VAL A 556 7.67 47.07 3.45
C VAL A 556 7.32 47.90 4.69
N PRO A 557 6.45 48.93 4.63
CA PRO A 557 6.04 49.68 5.81
C PRO A 557 5.38 48.80 6.89
N ILE A 558 4.61 47.78 6.48
CA ILE A 558 4.00 46.81 7.39
C ILE A 558 5.07 45.94 8.03
N LEU A 559 6.01 45.41 7.26
CA LEU A 559 7.09 44.57 7.78
C LEU A 559 7.92 45.33 8.83
N ILE A 560 8.29 46.59 8.54
CA ILE A 560 9.00 47.45 9.50
C ILE A 560 8.17 47.68 10.76
N THR A 561 6.86 47.88 10.63
CA THR A 561 5.97 48.03 11.79
C THR A 561 5.92 46.74 12.62
N ALA A 562 5.85 45.58 11.96
CA ALA A 562 5.83 44.27 12.60
C ALA A 562 7.14 43.94 13.35
N THR A 563 8.29 44.48 12.92
CA THR A 563 9.55 44.34 13.67
C THR A 563 9.53 45.05 15.03
N LYS A 564 8.54 45.89 15.31
CA LYS A 564 8.38 46.60 16.59
C LYS A 564 7.25 46.02 17.46
N ASP A 565 6.68 44.88 17.06
CA ASP A 565 5.59 44.26 17.81
C ASP A 565 6.02 43.83 19.22
N SER A 566 5.10 43.90 20.18
CA SER A 566 5.39 43.49 21.56
C SER A 566 5.72 41.99 21.67
N VAL A 567 5.22 41.17 20.75
CA VAL A 567 5.44 39.72 20.73
C VAL A 567 6.66 39.36 19.88
N ALA A 568 7.67 38.72 20.49
CA ALA A 568 8.90 38.32 19.82
C ALA A 568 8.64 37.44 18.58
N ASN A 569 7.66 36.54 18.64
CA ASN A 569 7.28 35.68 17.51
C ASN A 569 6.84 36.47 16.28
N VAL A 570 6.17 37.61 16.47
CA VAL A 570 5.79 38.49 15.35
C VAL A 570 7.04 39.18 14.81
N ARG A 571 7.92 39.67 15.70
CA ARG A 571 9.16 40.35 15.31
C ARG A 571 10.08 39.44 14.49
N PHE A 572 10.38 38.21 14.94
CA PHE A 572 11.27 37.34 14.17
C PHE A 572 10.63 36.86 12.86
N VAL A 573 9.30 36.69 12.81
CA VAL A 573 8.60 36.39 11.54
C VAL A 573 8.68 37.57 10.59
N ALA A 574 8.58 38.82 11.08
CA ALA A 574 8.80 40.01 10.26
C ALA A 574 10.23 40.06 9.70
N VAL A 575 11.22 39.68 10.50
CA VAL A 575 12.62 39.56 10.05
C VAL A 575 12.78 38.48 8.98
N LYS A 576 12.17 37.30 9.16
CA LYS A 576 12.12 36.26 8.11
C LYS A 576 11.43 36.75 6.84
N ALA A 577 10.35 37.51 6.98
CA ALA A 577 9.66 38.10 5.83
C ALA A 577 10.56 39.08 5.08
N ILE A 578 11.31 39.95 5.78
CA ILE A 578 12.31 40.84 5.19
C ILE A 578 13.39 40.03 4.45
N CYS A 579 13.90 38.97 5.05
CA CYS A 579 14.85 38.06 4.42
C CYS A 579 14.30 37.46 3.12
N ASN A 580 13.02 37.07 3.10
CA ASN A 580 12.38 36.56 1.90
C ASN A 580 12.22 37.63 0.82
N ILE A 581 11.93 38.90 1.19
CA ILE A 581 11.90 40.01 0.22
C ILE A 581 13.27 40.16 -0.47
N PHE A 582 14.37 40.09 0.28
CA PHE A 582 15.72 40.10 -0.32
C PHE A 582 15.94 38.96 -1.30
N GLN A 583 15.45 37.76 -1.00
CA GLN A 583 15.57 36.60 -1.89
C GLN A 583 14.72 36.74 -3.16
N ILE A 584 13.51 37.30 -3.03
CA ILE A 584 12.58 37.48 -4.15
C ILE A 584 13.15 38.51 -5.14
N TYR A 585 13.72 39.61 -4.63
CA TYR A 585 14.23 40.74 -5.42
C TYR A 585 15.76 40.84 -5.38
N LYS A 586 16.44 39.69 -5.38
CA LYS A 586 17.90 39.59 -5.24
C LYS A 586 18.69 40.27 -6.37
N ASP A 587 18.05 40.50 -7.53
CA ASP A 587 18.68 41.04 -8.73
C ASP A 587 18.43 42.56 -8.89
N GLU A 588 17.78 43.19 -7.90
CA GLU A 588 17.41 44.62 -7.90
C GLU A 588 18.45 45.50 -7.19
N ASP A 589 18.35 46.82 -7.36
CA ASP A 589 19.29 47.80 -6.79
C ASP A 589 19.37 47.70 -5.24
N PRO A 590 20.57 47.45 -4.67
CA PRO A 590 20.81 47.47 -3.22
C PRO A 590 20.25 48.69 -2.49
N GLU A 591 20.26 49.86 -3.15
CA GLU A 591 19.86 51.14 -2.58
C GLU A 591 18.36 51.13 -2.19
N ALA A 592 17.54 50.41 -2.95
CA ALA A 592 16.10 50.26 -2.70
C ALA A 592 15.79 49.63 -1.32
N PHE A 593 16.71 48.84 -0.78
CA PHE A 593 16.53 48.05 0.43
C PHE A 593 17.25 48.62 1.67
N LEU A 594 17.94 49.76 1.57
CA LEU A 594 18.70 50.36 2.69
C LEU A 594 17.85 50.58 3.95
N ARG A 595 16.58 50.94 3.78
CA ARG A 595 15.64 51.13 4.90
C ARG A 595 15.42 49.84 5.69
N LEU A 596 15.35 48.69 4.99
CA LEU A 596 15.23 47.38 5.61
C LEU A 596 16.54 46.97 6.30
N ARG A 597 17.70 47.18 5.66
CA ARG A 597 19.03 46.95 6.25
C ARG A 597 19.19 47.73 7.56
N CYS A 598 18.88 49.03 7.56
CA CYS A 598 18.93 49.88 8.75
C CYS A 598 17.98 49.39 9.87
N THR A 599 16.82 48.84 9.50
CA THR A 599 15.87 48.27 10.47
C THR A 599 16.45 47.00 11.12
N LEU A 600 17.04 46.11 10.32
CA LEU A 600 17.69 44.89 10.81
C LEU A 600 18.90 45.20 11.72
N LEU A 601 19.73 46.19 11.39
CA LEU A 601 20.85 46.58 12.24
C LEU A 601 20.42 46.97 13.66
N LYS A 602 19.25 47.61 13.81
CA LYS A 602 18.68 47.94 15.13
C LYS A 602 18.23 46.70 15.90
N LEU A 603 17.72 45.67 15.20
CA LEU A 603 17.24 44.43 15.81
C LEU A 603 18.37 43.49 16.27
N LYS A 604 19.65 43.76 15.95
CA LYS A 604 20.78 43.05 16.55
C LYS A 604 20.79 43.15 18.08
N GLN A 605 20.19 44.21 18.62
CA GLN A 605 20.08 44.47 20.05
C GLN A 605 18.70 44.07 20.62
N ASP A 606 17.85 43.34 19.86
CA ASP A 606 16.55 42.89 20.36
C ASP A 606 16.74 42.02 21.62
N PRO A 607 15.89 42.14 22.66
CA PRO A 607 16.00 41.33 23.87
C PRO A 607 15.85 39.82 23.60
N ASP A 608 15.10 39.44 22.57
CA ASP A 608 14.81 38.04 22.25
C ASP A 608 15.92 37.39 21.40
N ILE A 609 16.33 36.17 21.78
CA ILE A 609 17.44 35.46 21.13
C ILE A 609 17.11 35.03 19.70
N ASP A 610 15.87 34.63 19.43
CA ASP A 610 15.44 34.19 18.09
C ASP A 610 15.38 35.40 17.16
N VAL A 611 14.89 36.54 17.63
CA VAL A 611 14.90 37.79 16.86
C VAL A 611 16.32 38.16 16.47
N ARG A 612 17.29 38.11 17.40
CA ARG A 612 18.71 38.37 17.10
C ARG A 612 19.28 37.37 16.09
N TYR A 613 19.00 36.07 16.26
CA TYR A 613 19.47 35.02 15.36
C TYR A 613 18.97 35.23 13.93
N TYR A 614 17.65 35.38 13.74
CA TYR A 614 17.08 35.59 12.41
C TYR A 614 17.48 36.92 11.80
N THR A 615 17.73 37.94 12.63
CA THR A 615 18.26 39.24 12.16
C THR A 615 19.65 39.08 11.56
N GLN A 616 20.52 38.32 12.22
CA GLN A 616 21.85 38.03 11.70
C GLN A 616 21.77 37.25 10.37
N MET A 617 20.88 36.26 10.27
CA MET A 617 20.67 35.51 9.02
C MET A 617 20.15 36.39 7.88
N ALA A 618 19.21 37.30 8.17
CA ALA A 618 18.68 38.23 7.18
C ALA A 618 19.74 39.22 6.68
N LEU A 619 20.65 39.68 7.55
CA LEU A 619 21.77 40.55 7.16
C LEU A 619 22.80 39.82 6.31
N ILE A 620 23.15 38.57 6.66
CA ILE A 620 24.04 37.73 5.82
C ILE A 620 23.41 37.54 4.43
N THR A 621 22.09 37.34 4.37
CA THR A 621 21.38 37.20 3.10
C THR A 621 21.41 38.50 2.29
N TYR A 622 21.26 39.66 2.94
CA TYR A 622 21.40 40.96 2.28
C TYR A 622 22.81 41.12 1.70
N GLU A 623 23.85 40.89 2.49
CA GLU A 623 25.26 41.00 2.08
C GLU A 623 25.57 40.06 0.90
N ALA A 624 25.04 38.84 0.92
CA ALA A 624 25.26 37.86 -0.13
C ALA A 624 24.65 38.24 -1.50
N TYR A 625 23.56 39.02 -1.52
CA TYR A 625 22.90 39.42 -2.78
C TYR A 625 23.26 40.84 -3.24
N PHE A 626 23.61 41.73 -2.32
CA PHE A 626 23.64 43.17 -2.61
C PHE A 626 24.98 43.87 -2.29
N ASP A 627 25.92 43.24 -1.57
CA ASP A 627 27.25 43.81 -1.31
C ASP A 627 28.30 43.22 -2.29
N THR A 628 28.09 43.40 -3.60
CA THR A 628 29.13 43.26 -4.66
C THR A 628 29.40 44.56 -5.38
#